data_AF-A0A0H5CNI8-F1
#
_entry.id   AF-A0A0H5CNI8-F1
#
_cell.length_a   1.000
_cell.length_b   1.000
_cell.length_c   1.000
_cell.angle_alpha   90.00
_cell.angle_beta   90.00
_cell.angle_gamma   90.00
#
_symmetry.space_group_name_H-M   'P 1'
#
loop_
_entity.id
_entity.type
_entity.pdbx_description
1 polymer ?
#
loop_
_entity_poly.entity_id
_entity_poly.type
_entity_poly.pdbx_seq_one_letter_code
_entity_poly.pdbx_strand_id
1 'polypeptide(L)'
;MRSDNRPYLAPVDHLRAVAVLLVILFHGAQVLGAHIGFGRPFNGQTDWPTSVNPLSTIIFEGHTGVSLFMVLSGFIFTVGTFGHDVSFRHFMANRLLRIYPLFLLLVVLAIAASPQSFTFLGFLQTLVGLGNLPGGLILANISSGVL
;
A
#
# COMPACT_ATOMS: atom_id res chain seq x y z
N MET A 1 -20.18 15.23 -7.83
CA MET A 1 -19.92 15.70 -9.20
C MET A 1 -19.68 14.48 -10.08
N ARG A 2 -20.56 14.21 -11.05
CA ARG A 2 -20.34 13.18 -12.09
C ARG A 2 -19.55 13.84 -13.21
N SER A 3 -18.38 13.31 -13.57
CA SER A 3 -17.68 13.73 -14.79
C SER A 3 -18.17 12.88 -15.95
N ASP A 4 -18.66 13.49 -17.01
CA ASP A 4 -19.34 12.84 -18.16
C ASP A 4 -18.45 11.98 -19.08
N ASN A 5 -17.20 11.68 -18.68
CA ASN A 5 -16.22 11.17 -19.63
C ASN A 5 -16.06 9.64 -19.63
N ARG A 6 -16.64 8.88 -18.66
CA ARG A 6 -16.58 7.40 -18.62
C ARG A 6 -17.76 6.80 -17.84
N PRO A 7 -18.28 5.62 -18.24
CA PRO A 7 -19.26 4.90 -17.44
C PRO A 7 -18.66 4.51 -16.08
N TYR A 8 -19.26 5.00 -15.00
CA TYR A 8 -18.86 4.66 -13.64
C TYR A 8 -19.25 3.22 -13.31
N LEU A 9 -18.25 2.35 -13.10
CA LEU A 9 -18.44 0.95 -12.79
C LEU A 9 -18.48 0.72 -11.27
N ALA A 10 -19.60 1.12 -10.65
CA ALA A 10 -19.81 1.01 -9.20
C ALA A 10 -19.46 -0.38 -8.62
N PRO A 11 -19.85 -1.52 -9.23
CA PRO A 11 -19.54 -2.84 -8.69
C PRO A 11 -18.03 -3.11 -8.57
N VAL A 12 -17.25 -2.61 -9.53
CA VAL A 12 -15.79 -2.80 -9.56
C VAL A 12 -15.14 -1.96 -8.48
N ASP A 13 -15.62 -0.74 -8.24
CA ASP A 13 -15.10 0.11 -7.16
C ASP A 13 -15.41 -0.46 -5.78
N HIS A 14 -16.59 -1.07 -5.57
CA HIS A 14 -16.87 -1.81 -4.33
C HIS A 14 -15.93 -3.00 -4.14
N LEU A 15 -15.64 -3.76 -5.20
CA LEU A 15 -14.72 -4.89 -5.12
C LEU A 15 -13.27 -4.43 -4.82
N ARG A 16 -12.87 -3.27 -5.33
CA ARG A 16 -11.59 -2.63 -4.96
C ARG A 16 -11.57 -2.19 -3.50
N ALA A 17 -12.68 -1.66 -2.98
CA ALA A 17 -12.79 -1.32 -1.56
C ALA A 17 -12.65 -2.58 -0.68
N VAL A 18 -13.27 -3.70 -1.07
CA VAL A 18 -13.08 -5.00 -0.41
C VAL A 18 -11.62 -5.45 -0.46
N ALA A 19 -10.97 -5.34 -1.62
CA ALA A 19 -9.56 -5.70 -1.77
C ALA A 19 -8.64 -4.87 -0.85
N VAL A 20 -8.87 -3.56 -0.75
CA VAL A 20 -8.13 -2.68 0.18
C VAL A 20 -8.42 -3.04 1.62
N LEU A 21 -9.68 -3.34 1.96
CA LEU A 21 -10.05 -3.75 3.31
C LEU A 21 -9.33 -5.04 3.72
N LEU A 22 -9.22 -6.03 2.83
CA LEU A 22 -8.45 -7.25 3.09
C LEU A 22 -6.98 -6.95 3.41
N VAL A 23 -6.33 -6.05 2.66
CA VAL A 23 -4.94 -5.64 2.92
C VAL A 23 -4.79 -4.92 4.25
N ILE A 24 -5.74 -4.05 4.60
CA ILE A 24 -5.77 -3.36 5.90
C ILE A 24 -5.95 -4.36 7.04
N LEU A 25 -6.87 -5.31 6.91
CA LEU A 25 -7.12 -6.34 7.91
C LEU A 25 -5.90 -7.26 8.09
N PHE A 26 -5.23 -7.63 6.99
CA PHE A 26 -4.00 -8.43 7.03
C PHE A 26 -2.89 -7.74 7.83
N HIS A 27 -2.50 -6.51 7.44
CA HIS A 27 -1.46 -5.77 8.16
C HIS A 27 -1.89 -5.37 9.57
N GLY A 28 -3.18 -5.06 9.76
CA GLY A 28 -3.76 -4.82 11.08
C GLY A 28 -3.64 -6.02 12.00
N ALA A 29 -3.92 -7.23 11.49
CA ALA A 29 -3.76 -8.47 12.24
C ALA A 29 -2.30 -8.75 12.61
N GLN A 30 -1.34 -8.43 11.74
CA GLN A 30 0.09 -8.55 12.05
C GLN A 30 0.50 -7.59 13.18
N VAL A 31 0.21 -6.30 13.01
CA VAL A 31 0.61 -5.26 13.97
C VAL A 31 -0.14 -5.42 15.29
N LEU A 32 -1.47 -5.39 15.26
CA LEU A 32 -2.30 -5.46 16.47
C LEU A 32 -2.24 -6.84 17.12
N GLY A 33 -2.26 -7.91 16.32
CA GLY A 33 -2.20 -9.29 16.85
C GLY A 33 -0.90 -9.55 17.60
N ALA A 34 0.25 -9.09 17.07
CA ALA A 34 1.52 -9.23 17.78
C ALA A 34 1.56 -8.39 19.07
N HIS A 35 1.09 -7.14 19.01
CA HIS A 35 1.06 -6.27 20.18
C HIS A 35 0.12 -6.76 21.29
N ILE A 36 -1.07 -7.24 20.94
CA ILE A 36 -2.09 -7.70 21.90
C ILE A 36 -1.75 -9.11 22.41
N GLY A 37 -1.33 -10.02 21.54
CA GLY A 37 -1.10 -11.43 21.88
C GLY A 37 0.23 -11.70 22.56
N PHE A 38 1.29 -10.99 22.17
CA PHE A 38 2.66 -11.24 22.63
C PHE A 38 3.30 -10.07 23.38
N GLY A 39 2.64 -8.90 23.44
CA GLY A 39 3.18 -7.71 24.10
C GLY A 39 4.44 -7.13 23.44
N ARG A 40 4.75 -7.54 22.21
CA ARG A 40 5.96 -7.16 21.47
C ARG A 40 5.64 -6.77 20.02
N PRO A 41 6.52 -6.04 19.31
CA PRO A 41 6.37 -5.79 17.87
C PRO A 41 6.36 -7.09 17.06
N PHE A 42 5.66 -7.06 15.93
CA PHE A 42 5.58 -8.19 14.99
C PHE A 42 6.97 -8.64 14.50
N ASN A 43 7.26 -9.93 14.60
CA ASN A 43 8.45 -10.54 14.03
C ASN A 43 8.11 -11.36 12.78
N GLY A 44 8.56 -10.87 11.61
CA GLY A 44 8.34 -11.50 10.31
C GLY A 44 9.05 -12.85 10.08
N GLN A 45 9.76 -13.42 11.06
CA GLN A 45 10.30 -14.78 10.98
C GLN A 45 9.45 -15.79 11.75
N THR A 46 8.73 -15.35 12.79
CA THR A 46 8.06 -16.26 13.73
C THR A 46 6.56 -16.06 13.82
N ASP A 47 6.07 -14.85 13.54
CA ASP A 47 4.72 -14.44 13.91
C ASP A 47 3.74 -14.48 12.72
N TRP A 48 4.07 -15.22 11.65
CA TRP A 48 3.20 -15.36 10.49
C TRP A 48 1.87 -16.01 10.90
N PRO A 49 0.74 -15.32 10.68
CA PRO A 49 -0.54 -15.81 11.13
C PRO A 49 -0.98 -17.01 10.28
N THR A 50 -1.22 -18.15 10.93
CA THR A 50 -1.80 -19.33 10.29
C THR A 50 -3.10 -19.68 10.99
N SER A 51 -4.10 -20.14 10.22
CA SER A 51 -5.35 -20.61 10.79
C SER A 51 -5.95 -21.72 9.93
N VAL A 52 -6.57 -22.67 10.63
CA VAL A 52 -7.37 -23.76 10.05
C VAL A 52 -8.79 -23.31 9.70
N ASN A 53 -9.24 -22.16 10.21
CA ASN A 53 -10.57 -21.63 9.90
C ASN A 53 -10.54 -20.88 8.55
N PRO A 54 -11.34 -21.31 7.56
CA PRO A 54 -11.30 -20.76 6.21
C PRO A 54 -11.57 -19.24 6.16
N LEU A 55 -12.38 -18.70 7.07
CA LEU A 55 -12.66 -17.26 7.11
C LEU A 55 -11.44 -16.44 7.51
N SER A 56 -10.67 -16.92 8.49
CA SER A 56 -9.41 -16.29 8.89
C SER A 56 -8.31 -16.47 7.86
N THR A 57 -8.28 -17.59 7.13
CA THR A 57 -7.33 -17.82 6.04
C THR A 57 -7.45 -16.76 4.95
N ILE A 58 -8.67 -16.33 4.61
CA ILE A 58 -8.89 -15.25 3.63
C ILE A 58 -8.21 -13.94 4.07
N ILE A 59 -8.20 -13.66 5.38
CA ILE A 59 -7.57 -12.45 5.93
C ILE A 59 -6.04 -12.61 5.99
N PHE A 60 -5.54 -13.81 6.30
CA PHE A 60 -4.11 -14.10 6.42
C PHE A 60 -3.40 -14.22 5.06
N GLU A 61 -4.14 -14.42 3.97
CA GLU A 61 -3.63 -14.40 2.59
C GLU A 61 -3.61 -12.98 1.99
N GLY A 62 -2.87 -12.06 2.62
CA GLY A 62 -2.82 -10.64 2.23
C GLY A 62 -2.42 -10.39 0.77
N HIS A 63 -1.62 -11.27 0.16
CA HIS A 63 -1.23 -11.21 -1.25
C HIS A 63 -2.43 -11.27 -2.21
N THR A 64 -3.49 -11.97 -1.81
CA THR A 64 -4.72 -12.09 -2.60
C THR A 64 -5.41 -10.73 -2.75
N GLY A 65 -5.47 -9.94 -1.67
CA GLY A 65 -6.04 -8.60 -1.68
C GLY A 65 -5.30 -7.65 -2.62
N VAL A 66 -3.96 -7.64 -2.56
CA VAL A 66 -3.12 -6.81 -3.45
C VAL A 66 -3.29 -7.22 -4.91
N SER A 67 -3.27 -8.53 -5.19
CA SER A 67 -3.42 -9.07 -6.54
C SER A 67 -4.77 -8.71 -7.13
N LEU A 68 -5.85 -8.88 -6.36
CA LEU A 68 -7.20 -8.48 -6.76
C LEU A 68 -7.28 -6.98 -7.06
N PHE A 69 -6.75 -6.13 -6.18
CA PHE A 69 -6.76 -4.68 -6.39
C PHE A 69 -6.03 -4.26 -7.68
N MET A 70 -4.87 -4.88 -7.95
CA MET A 70 -4.09 -4.61 -9.16
C MET A 70 -4.82 -5.06 -10.43
N VAL A 71 -5.40 -6.26 -10.43
CA VAL A 71 -6.17 -6.79 -11.57
C VAL A 71 -7.38 -5.89 -11.88
N LEU A 72 -8.15 -5.49 -10.87
CA LEU A 72 -9.31 -4.61 -11.06
C LEU A 72 -8.91 -3.20 -11.54
N SER A 73 -7.77 -2.68 -11.05
CA SER A 73 -7.24 -1.41 -11.50
C SER A 73 -6.80 -1.46 -12.97
N GLY A 74 -6.18 -2.57 -13.38
CA GLY A 74 -5.85 -2.85 -14.77
C GLY A 74 -7.09 -3.00 -15.65
N PHE A 75 -8.10 -3.72 -15.17
CA PHE A 75 -9.38 -3.90 -15.87
C PHE A 75 -10.08 -2.56 -16.15
N ILE A 76 -10.24 -1.69 -15.14
CA ILE A 76 -10.84 -0.35 -15.32
C ILE A 76 -10.03 0.48 -16.31
N PHE A 77 -8.69 0.38 -16.25
CA PHE A 77 -7.83 1.08 -17.19
C PHE A 77 -8.11 0.60 -18.61
N THR A 78 -8.02 -0.70 -18.88
CA THR A 78 -8.24 -1.27 -20.22
C THR A 78 -9.62 -0.91 -20.78
N VAL A 79 -10.69 -1.09 -20.00
CA VAL A 79 -12.06 -0.76 -20.45
C VAL A 79 -12.22 0.74 -20.66
N GLY A 80 -11.67 1.57 -19.76
CA GLY A 80 -11.77 3.02 -19.84
C GLY A 80 -10.92 3.67 -20.93
N THR A 81 -9.98 2.94 -21.53
CA THR A 81 -9.10 3.42 -22.60
C THR A 81 -9.30 2.68 -23.91
N PHE A 82 -10.21 1.70 -23.96
CA PHE A 82 -10.48 0.93 -25.15
C PHE A 82 -10.97 1.84 -26.29
N GLY A 83 -10.29 1.82 -27.43
CA GLY A 83 -10.62 2.65 -28.60
C GLY A 83 -10.33 4.15 -28.45
N HIS A 84 -9.59 4.58 -27.42
CA HIS A 84 -9.25 5.98 -27.19
C HIS A 84 -7.74 6.20 -27.15
N ASP A 85 -7.26 7.29 -27.75
CA ASP A 85 -5.87 7.71 -27.62
C ASP A 85 -5.62 8.30 -26.23
N VAL A 86 -4.80 7.62 -25.44
CA VAL A 86 -4.45 8.06 -24.09
C VAL A 86 -3.04 8.60 -24.07
N SER A 87 -2.91 9.88 -23.72
CA SER A 87 -1.60 10.48 -23.50
C SER A 87 -0.99 9.97 -22.19
N PHE A 88 0.04 9.12 -22.30
CA PHE A 88 0.74 8.55 -21.16
C PHE A 88 1.24 9.62 -20.18
N ARG A 89 1.72 10.77 -20.69
CA ARG A 89 2.20 11.89 -19.88
C ARG A 89 1.11 12.46 -18.97
N HIS A 90 -0.09 12.75 -19.50
CA HIS A 90 -1.19 13.28 -18.69
C HIS A 90 -1.70 12.22 -17.71
N PHE A 91 -1.78 10.96 -18.13
CA PHE A 91 -2.14 9.86 -17.24
C PHE A 91 -1.19 9.75 -16.05
N MET A 92 0.12 9.79 -16.30
CA MET A 92 1.13 9.70 -15.25
C MET A 92 1.11 10.94 -14.34
N ALA A 93 1.00 12.14 -14.91
CA ALA A 93 0.90 13.38 -14.14
C ALA A 93 -0.30 13.36 -13.16
N ASN A 94 -1.48 12.95 -13.63
CA ASN A 94 -2.68 12.83 -12.78
C ASN A 94 -2.50 11.80 -11.65
N ARG A 95 -1.80 10.70 -11.92
CA ARG A 95 -1.50 9.68 -10.90
C ARG A 95 -0.50 10.20 -9.87
N LEU A 96 0.56 10.89 -10.31
CA LEU A 96 1.54 11.48 -9.42
C LEU A 96 0.90 12.53 -8.52
N LEU A 97 0.10 13.45 -9.08
CA LEU A 97 -0.63 14.46 -8.32
C LEU A 97 -1.62 13.88 -7.30
N ARG A 98 -2.08 12.63 -7.49
CA ARG A 98 -2.93 11.94 -6.53
C ARG A 98 -2.15 11.23 -5.42
N ILE A 99 -1.04 10.57 -5.76
CA ILE A 99 -0.30 9.71 -4.82
C ILE A 99 0.73 10.52 -4.02
N TYR A 100 1.48 11.42 -4.68
CA TYR A 100 2.58 12.14 -4.05
C TYR A 100 2.16 13.05 -2.88
N PRO A 101 1.03 13.79 -2.91
CA PRO A 101 0.68 14.65 -1.78
C PRO A 101 0.49 13.86 -0.48
N LEU A 102 -0.23 12.74 -0.54
CA LEU A 102 -0.42 11.87 0.61
C LEU A 102 0.89 11.19 1.02
N PHE A 103 1.68 10.73 0.04
CA PHE A 103 2.98 10.11 0.30
C PHE A 103 3.94 11.07 1.01
N LEU A 104 4.09 12.30 0.52
CA LEU A 104 4.93 13.32 1.13
C LEU A 104 4.48 13.65 2.55
N LEU A 105 3.17 13.79 2.77
CA LEU A 105 2.61 13.98 4.11
C LEU A 105 3.03 12.85 5.05
N LEU A 106 2.90 11.60 4.64
CA LEU A 106 3.29 10.44 5.46
C LEU A 106 4.80 10.41 5.73
N VAL A 107 5.63 10.74 4.73
CA VAL A 107 7.10 10.83 4.90
C VAL A 107 7.46 11.92 5.91
N VAL A 108 6.85 13.11 5.81
CA VAL A 108 7.08 14.21 6.76
C VAL A 108 6.64 13.82 8.17
N LEU A 109 5.47 13.19 8.31
CA LEU A 109 4.98 12.70 9.61
C LEU A 109 5.92 11.64 10.20
N ALA A 110 6.44 10.73 9.37
CA ALA A 110 7.39 9.71 9.81
C ALA A 110 8.74 10.30 10.22
N ILE A 111 9.25 11.32 9.52
CA ILE A 111 10.46 12.06 9.93
C ILE A 111 10.21 12.84 11.22
N ALA A 112 9.04 13.47 11.37
CA ALA A 112 8.68 14.19 12.58
C ALA A 112 8.57 13.28 13.80
N ALA A 113 8.13 12.03 13.62
CA ALA A 113 8.08 11.01 14.66
C ALA A 113 9.47 10.49 15.07
N SER A 114 10.42 10.46 14.13
CA SER A 114 11.80 9.97 14.34
C SER A 114 12.87 10.95 13.83
N PRO A 115 13.03 12.17 14.41
CA PRO A 115 13.90 13.20 13.84
C PRO A 115 15.38 12.81 13.79
N GLN A 116 15.81 11.95 14.71
CA GLN A 116 17.20 11.49 14.83
C GLN A 116 17.64 10.58 13.67
N SER A 117 16.70 9.97 12.95
CA SER A 117 16.97 9.08 11.80
C SER A 117 17.12 9.84 10.47
N PHE A 118 17.04 11.17 10.48
CA PHE A 118 17.05 11.95 9.24
C PHE A 118 18.43 11.99 8.58
N THR A 119 18.47 11.61 7.31
CA THR A 119 19.59 11.82 6.41
C THR A 119 19.08 12.40 5.10
N PHE A 120 19.80 13.37 4.53
CA PHE A 120 19.39 14.01 3.28
C PHE A 120 19.35 13.00 2.10
N LEU A 121 20.36 12.12 2.03
CA LEU A 121 20.41 11.08 1.01
C LEU A 121 19.28 10.07 1.16
N GLY A 122 19.01 9.61 2.39
CA GLY A 122 17.91 8.69 2.66
C GLY A 122 16.56 9.32 2.32
N PHE A 123 16.38 10.62 2.61
CA PHE A 123 15.17 11.35 2.23
C PHE A 123 14.99 11.37 0.72
N LEU A 124 16.04 11.70 -0.04
CA LEU A 124 15.99 11.70 -1.50
C LEU A 124 15.69 10.29 -2.05
N GLN A 125 16.30 9.25 -1.49
CA GLN A 125 16.03 7.85 -1.83
C GLN A 125 14.56 7.49 -1.56
N THR A 126 14.01 7.84 -0.41
CA THR A 126 12.59 7.64 -0.09
C THR A 126 11.68 8.38 -1.07
N LEU A 127 12.00 9.63 -1.44
CA LEU A 127 11.21 10.42 -2.39
C LEU A 127 11.07 9.76 -3.77
N VAL A 128 12.11 9.09 -4.25
CA VAL A 128 12.10 8.39 -5.54
C VAL A 128 11.64 6.93 -5.45
N GLY A 129 11.21 6.47 -4.25
CA GLY A 129 10.75 5.10 -4.02
C GLY A 129 11.88 4.08 -3.80
N LEU A 130 13.11 4.55 -3.61
CA LEU A 130 14.31 3.73 -3.35
C LEU A 130 14.71 3.70 -1.86
N GLY A 131 13.77 4.04 -0.95
CA GLY A 131 14.03 4.08 0.49
C GLY A 131 14.44 2.74 1.12
N ASN A 132 14.26 1.62 0.40
CA ASN A 132 14.69 0.29 0.84
C ASN A 132 16.15 -0.05 0.46
N LEU A 133 16.86 0.84 -0.25
CA LEU A 133 18.28 0.64 -0.57
C LEU A 133 19.17 0.95 0.65
N PRO A 134 20.42 0.42 0.68
CA PRO A 134 21.40 0.80 1.68
C PRO A 134 21.57 2.34 1.75
N GLY A 135 21.47 2.89 2.95
CA GLY A 135 21.51 4.35 3.18
C GLY A 135 20.12 5.03 3.24
N GLY A 136 19.04 4.28 3.09
CA GLY A 136 17.66 4.78 3.21
C GLY A 136 17.28 5.22 4.63
N LEU A 137 16.22 6.03 4.75
CA LEU A 137 15.72 6.45 6.05
C LEU A 137 15.10 5.28 6.82
N ILE A 138 15.64 4.99 8.00
CA ILE A 138 15.07 4.01 8.94
C ILE A 138 14.12 4.77 9.89
N LEU A 139 12.90 5.00 9.41
CA LEU A 139 11.90 5.81 10.13
C LEU A 139 11.15 5.03 11.20
N ALA A 140 11.10 3.69 11.09
CA ALA A 140 10.51 2.82 12.09
C ALA A 140 11.11 1.41 12.01
N ASN A 141 11.32 0.76 13.16
CA ASN A 141 11.85 -0.60 13.25
C ASN A 141 10.76 -1.66 12.99
N ILE A 142 10.02 -1.51 11.89
CA ILE A 142 8.89 -2.39 11.52
C ILE A 142 9.35 -3.48 10.54
N SER A 143 10.54 -3.33 9.95
CA SER A 143 11.07 -4.23 8.92
C SER A 143 12.50 -4.73 9.23
N SER A 144 12.80 -5.10 10.47
CA SER A 144 14.06 -5.82 10.78
C SER A 144 14.09 -7.26 10.24
N GLY A 145 13.16 -7.64 9.37
CA GLY A 145 13.26 -8.81 8.50
C GLY A 145 14.14 -8.47 7.31
N VAL A 146 15.45 -8.39 7.56
CA VAL A 146 16.48 -8.57 6.53
C VAL A 146 16.13 -9.83 5.72
N LEU A 147 16.06 -9.70 4.40
CA LEU A 147 16.18 -10.83 3.47
C LEU A 147 17.53 -11.53 3.68
#